data_AF-A0A937IVL2-F1
#
_entry.id   AF-A0A937IVL2-F1
#
_cell.length_a   1.000
_cell.length_b   1.000
_cell.length_c   1.000
_cell.angle_alpha   90.00
_cell.angle_beta   90.00
_cell.angle_gamma   90.00
#
_symmetry.space_group_name_H-M   'P 1'
#
loop_
_entity.id
_entity.type
_entity.pdbx_description
1 polymer ?
#
loop_
_entity_poly.entity_id
_entity_poly.type
_entity_poly.pdbx_seq_one_letter_code
_entity_poly.pdbx_strand_id
1 'polypeptide(L)'
;MTKFLLKSDIQEITDRLATLAHKFSGKTILLTGGRGFLGRYFTEVFIHLNETVLEKPAKLVILDNLITAGKEGVTVPDFDNVTFIEHNVIEPFEWDKPL
;
A
#
# COMPACT_ATOMS: atom_id res chain seq x y z
N MET A 1 6.93 -16.68 -10.94
CA MET A 1 6.65 -15.54 -10.05
C MET A 1 6.69 -16.02 -8.62
N THR A 2 7.71 -15.65 -7.86
CA THR A 2 7.74 -15.91 -6.42
C THR A 2 6.64 -15.06 -5.79
N LYS A 3 5.58 -15.69 -5.26
CA LYS A 3 4.57 -14.96 -4.49
C LYS A 3 5.19 -14.60 -3.14
N PHE A 4 5.57 -13.34 -2.97
CA PHE A 4 6.16 -12.81 -1.72
C PHE A 4 5.14 -12.65 -0.59
N LEU A 5 3.87 -12.99 -0.86
CA LEU A 5 2.78 -12.94 0.09
C LEU A 5 1.80 -14.08 -0.15
N LEU A 6 1.14 -14.51 0.92
CA LEU A 6 0.03 -15.46 0.85
C LEU A 6 -1.27 -14.67 0.73
N LYS A 7 -2.11 -15.04 -0.25
CA LYS A 7 -3.44 -14.42 -0.41
C LYS A 7 -4.33 -14.66 0.81
N SER A 8 -4.17 -15.80 1.48
CA SER A 8 -4.86 -16.11 2.73
C SER A 8 -4.56 -15.10 3.82
N ASP A 9 -3.33 -14.60 3.89
CA ASP A 9 -2.93 -13.63 4.92
C ASP A 9 -3.61 -12.28 4.66
N ILE A 10 -3.68 -11.86 3.40
CA ILE A 10 -4.38 -10.62 3.02
C ILE A 10 -5.86 -10.71 3.40
N GLN A 11 -6.52 -11.82 3.04
CA GLN A 11 -7.92 -12.07 3.41
C GLN A 11 -8.11 -12.07 4.93
N GLU A 12 -7.27 -12.80 5.67
CA GLU A 12 -7.36 -12.87 7.13
C GLU A 12 -7.16 -11.49 7.77
N ILE A 13 -6.19 -10.70 7.32
CA ILE A 13 -5.96 -9.34 7.81
C ILE A 13 -7.20 -8.47 7.56
N THR A 14 -7.75 -8.48 6.35
CA THR A 14 -8.93 -7.65 6.03
C THR A 14 -10.17 -8.10 6.79
N ASP A 15 -10.38 -9.40 6.96
CA ASP A 15 -11.50 -9.95 7.73
C ASP A 15 -11.39 -9.56 9.21
N ARG A 16 -10.18 -9.62 9.78
CA ARG A 16 -9.94 -9.28 11.19
C ARG A 16 -9.96 -7.78 11.46
N LEU A 17 -9.70 -6.93 10.45
CA LEU A 17 -9.96 -5.49 10.54
C LEU A 17 -11.46 -5.20 10.66
N ALA A 18 -12.30 -6.04 10.04
CA ALA A 18 -13.76 -5.96 10.12
C ALA A 18 -14.28 -4.52 9.92
N THR A 19 -15.16 -4.05 10.81
CA THR A 19 -15.76 -2.70 10.71
C THR A 19 -14.76 -1.57 10.92
N LEU A 20 -13.58 -1.82 11.49
CA LEU A 20 -12.55 -0.80 11.66
C LEU A 20 -11.96 -0.37 10.30
N ALA A 21 -11.97 -1.26 9.30
CA ALA A 21 -11.47 -0.95 7.97
C ALA A 21 -12.21 0.23 7.32
N HIS A 22 -13.51 0.41 7.61
CA HIS A 22 -14.30 1.52 7.06
C HIS A 22 -13.74 2.90 7.43
N LYS A 23 -12.95 3.01 8.50
CA LYS A 23 -12.26 4.26 8.85
C LYS A 23 -11.26 4.71 7.79
N PHE A 24 -10.82 3.83 6.88
CA PHE A 24 -9.95 4.20 5.76
C PHE A 24 -10.71 4.75 4.55
N SER A 25 -12.03 4.62 4.50
CA SER A 25 -12.79 4.95 3.29
C SER A 25 -12.60 6.40 2.86
N GLY A 26 -12.22 6.59 1.59
CA GLY A 26 -11.98 7.89 0.97
C GLY A 26 -10.76 8.65 1.49
N LYS A 27 -9.94 8.07 2.38
CA LYS A 27 -8.75 8.73 2.93
C LYS A 27 -7.56 8.63 2.00
N THR A 28 -6.61 9.55 2.16
CA THR A 28 -5.26 9.41 1.62
C THR A 28 -4.34 8.83 2.70
N ILE A 29 -3.61 7.77 2.36
CA ILE A 29 -2.68 7.04 3.24
C ILE A 29 -1.28 7.16 2.68
N LEU A 30 -0.34 7.66 3.48
CA LEU A 30 1.08 7.65 3.17
C LEU A 30 1.73 6.39 3.77
N LEU A 31 2.34 5.55 2.93
CA LEU A 31 3.04 4.33 3.31
C LEU A 31 4.52 4.42 2.94
N THR A 32 5.38 4.57 3.94
CA THR A 32 6.84 4.51 3.75
C THR A 32 7.34 3.07 3.79
N GLY A 33 8.33 2.72 2.96
CA GLY A 33 8.88 1.36 2.92
C GLY A 33 7.95 0.34 2.25
N GLY A 34 7.06 0.79 1.36
CA GLY A 34 6.03 -0.04 0.72
C GLY A 34 6.57 -1.16 -0.18
N ARG A 35 7.87 -1.15 -0.51
CA ARG A 35 8.52 -2.19 -1.32
C ARG A 35 9.37 -3.15 -0.50
N GLY A 36 9.46 -2.97 0.82
CA GLY A 36 9.99 -3.95 1.75
C GLY A 36 9.05 -5.14 1.97
N PHE A 37 9.41 -6.04 2.90
CA PHE A 37 8.60 -7.23 3.22
C PHE A 37 7.17 -6.87 3.67
N LEU A 38 7.04 -6.15 4.80
CA LEU A 38 5.73 -5.74 5.32
C LEU A 38 5.03 -4.70 4.43
N GLY A 39 5.80 -3.82 3.79
CA GLY A 39 5.25 -2.80 2.91
C GLY A 39 4.42 -3.38 1.76
N ARG A 40 4.88 -4.51 1.18
CA ARG A 40 4.12 -5.21 0.13
C ARG A 40 2.83 -5.81 0.66
N TYR A 41 2.85 -6.38 1.87
CA TYR A 41 1.63 -6.87 2.53
C TYR A 41 0.65 -5.74 2.75
N PHE A 42 1.08 -4.60 3.31
CA PHE A 42 0.18 -3.47 3.54
C PHE A 42 -0.37 -2.87 2.25
N THR A 43 0.46 -2.80 1.20
CA THR A 43 -0.01 -2.38 -0.13
C THR A 43 -1.16 -3.26 -0.60
N GLU A 44 -1.00 -4.58 -0.51
CA GLU A 44 -2.00 -5.55 -0.97
C GLU A 44 -3.23 -5.60 -0.07
N VAL A 45 -3.08 -5.35 1.24
CA VAL A 45 -4.20 -5.14 2.16
C VAL A 45 -5.04 -3.94 1.72
N PHE A 46 -4.43 -2.80 1.40
CA PHE A 46 -5.19 -1.62 0.97
C PHE A 46 -5.84 -1.81 -0.41
N ILE A 47 -5.17 -2.49 -1.33
CA ILE A 47 -5.77 -2.89 -2.62
C ILE A 47 -7.01 -3.76 -2.36
N HIS A 48 -6.88 -4.80 -1.54
CA HIS A 48 -7.99 -5.69 -1.24
C HIS A 48 -9.14 -4.97 -0.52
N LEU A 49 -8.84 -4.09 0.46
CA LEU A 49 -9.85 -3.28 1.12
C LEU A 49 -10.61 -2.37 0.13
N ASN A 50 -9.90 -1.74 -0.80
CA ASN A 50 -10.52 -0.92 -1.85
C ASN A 50 -11.46 -1.72 -2.76
N GLU A 51 -11.11 -2.97 -3.06
CA GLU A 51 -11.89 -3.85 -3.93
C GLU A 51 -13.12 -4.46 -3.24
N THR A 52 -13.04 -4.74 -1.93
CA THR A 52 -14.03 -5.61 -1.27
C THR A 52 -14.74 -5.01 -0.05
N VAL A 53 -14.19 -3.96 0.58
CA VAL A 53 -14.68 -3.47 1.89
C VAL A 53 -15.06 -1.99 1.88
N LEU A 54 -14.27 -1.14 1.23
CA LEU A 54 -14.44 0.32 1.35
C LEU A 54 -15.51 0.84 0.38
N GLU A 55 -16.46 1.62 0.91
CA GLU A 55 -17.50 2.28 0.10
C GLU A 55 -16.89 3.29 -0.90
N LYS A 56 -15.90 4.05 -0.43
CA LYS A 56 -15.05 4.92 -1.23
C LYS A 56 -13.60 4.41 -1.14
N PRO A 57 -12.93 4.13 -2.28
CA PRO A 57 -11.54 3.71 -2.28
C PRO A 57 -10.66 4.72 -1.55
N ALA A 58 -9.74 4.22 -0.75
CA ALA A 58 -8.66 4.98 -0.18
C ALA A 58 -7.53 5.15 -1.21
N LYS A 59 -6.85 6.29 -1.17
CA LYS A 59 -5.66 6.55 -1.99
C LYS A 59 -4.42 6.13 -1.20
N LEU A 60 -3.60 5.27 -1.77
CA LEU A 60 -2.33 4.85 -1.17
C LEU A 60 -1.17 5.55 -1.88
N VAL A 61 -0.38 6.30 -1.13
CA VAL A 61 0.84 6.98 -1.60
C VAL A 61 2.02 6.25 -0.98
N ILE A 62 2.84 5.61 -1.79
CA ILE A 62 3.96 4.80 -1.34
C ILE A 62 5.26 5.56 -1.56
N LEU A 63 6.05 5.73 -0.50
CA LEU A 63 7.42 6.23 -0.55
C LEU A 63 8.39 5.08 -0.28
N ASP A 64 9.35 4.85 -1.16
CA ASP A 64 10.42 3.86 -0.93
C ASP A 64 11.69 4.26 -1.67
N ASN A 65 12.86 3.93 -1.12
CA ASN A 65 14.15 4.20 -1.74
C ASN A 65 14.78 2.97 -2.42
N LEU A 66 14.05 1.85 -2.45
CA LEU A 66 14.37 0.60 -3.15
C LEU A 66 15.66 -0.11 -2.71
N ILE A 67 16.34 0.34 -1.66
CA ILE A 67 17.65 -0.21 -1.22
C ILE A 67 17.58 -1.72 -0.93
N THR A 68 16.49 -2.19 -0.31
CA THR A 68 16.30 -3.59 0.10
C THR A 68 15.21 -4.31 -0.69
N ALA A 69 14.68 -3.67 -1.75
CA ALA A 69 13.52 -4.18 -2.47
C ALA A 69 13.85 -5.41 -3.36
N GLY A 70 15.12 -5.60 -3.73
CA GLY A 70 15.54 -6.70 -4.62
C GLY A 70 14.97 -6.58 -6.04
N LYS A 71 15.28 -7.55 -6.91
CA LYS A 71 14.98 -7.48 -8.37
C LYS A 71 13.48 -7.29 -8.71
N GLU A 72 12.59 -7.91 -7.94
CA GLU A 72 11.13 -7.85 -8.16
C GLU A 72 10.46 -6.65 -7.47
N GLY A 73 11.19 -5.96 -6.57
CA GLY A 73 10.71 -4.75 -5.90
C GLY A 73 10.63 -3.54 -6.83
N VAL A 74 11.40 -3.57 -7.93
CA VAL A 74 11.56 -2.50 -8.92
C VAL A 74 10.36 -2.39 -9.86
N THR A 75 9.69 -3.51 -10.15
CA THR A 75 8.47 -3.48 -10.96
C THR A 75 7.32 -3.01 -10.07
N VAL A 76 6.85 -1.80 -10.32
CA VAL A 76 5.67 -1.23 -9.68
C VAL A 76 4.47 -1.59 -10.56
N PRO A 77 3.59 -2.48 -10.12
CA PRO A 77 2.36 -2.73 -10.86
C PRO A 77 1.50 -1.48 -10.85
N ASP A 78 0.85 -1.20 -11.97
CA ASP A 78 -0.10 -0.10 -12.07
C ASP A 78 -1.39 -0.55 -11.39
N PHE A 79 -1.67 0.02 -10.22
CA PHE A 79 -2.87 -0.26 -9.44
C PHE A 79 -3.69 1.01 -9.30
N ASP A 80 -5.00 0.88 -9.51
CA ASP A 80 -5.93 1.97 -9.26
C ASP A 80 -5.82 2.45 -7.80
N ASN A 81 -5.79 3.77 -7.61
CA ASN A 81 -5.67 4.43 -6.31
C ASN A 81 -4.33 4.20 -5.58
N VAL A 82 -3.31 3.66 -6.24
CA VAL A 82 -1.94 3.58 -5.68
C VAL A 82 -1.01 4.51 -6.47
N THR A 83 -0.22 5.32 -5.77
CA THR A 83 0.84 6.14 -6.36
C THR A 83 2.15 5.74 -5.71
N PHE A 84 3.12 5.30 -6.50
CA PHE A 84 4.48 5.06 -6.04
C PHE A 84 5.38 6.24 -6.35
N ILE A 85 6.19 6.65 -5.37
CA ILE A 85 7.19 7.69 -5.52
C ILE A 85 8.49 7.12 -4.94
N GLU A 86 9.53 7.05 -5.76
CA GLU A 86 10.86 6.72 -5.27
C GLU A 86 11.37 7.90 -4.45
N HIS A 87 11.49 7.72 -3.13
CA HIS A 87 11.85 8.79 -2.21
C HIS A 87 12.66 8.24 -1.02
N ASN A 88 13.70 8.98 -0.65
CA ASN A 88 14.45 8.71 0.56
C ASN A 88 13.82 9.47 1.74
N VAL A 89 13.26 8.74 2.71
CA VAL A 89 12.47 9.31 3.81
C VAL A 89 13.24 10.23 4.75
N ILE A 90 14.58 10.26 4.69
CA ILE A 90 15.40 11.23 5.44
C ILE A 90 15.44 12.61 4.77
N GLU A 91 15.02 12.70 3.50
CA GLU A 91 14.91 13.94 2.74
C GLU A 91 13.48 14.51 2.88
N PRO A 92 13.31 15.85 2.88
CA PRO A 92 11.99 16.47 2.89
C PRO A 92 11.09 15.96 1.75
N PHE A 93 9.82 15.69 2.07
CA PHE A 93 8.79 15.31 1.09
C PHE A 93 7.70 16.36 1.05
N GLU A 94 7.59 17.06 -0.08
CA GLU A 94 6.55 18.06 -0.31
C GLU A 94 5.30 17.39 -0.89
N TRP A 95 4.14 17.70 -0.33
CA TRP A 95 2.85 17.15 -0.74
C TRP A 95 1.84 18.25 -1.02
N ASP A 96 1.40 18.34 -2.28
CA ASP A 96 0.51 19.37 -2.79
C ASP A 96 -0.93 18.87 -3.07
N LYS A 97 -1.19 17.58 -2.87
CA LYS A 97 -2.50 16.97 -3.12
C LYS A 97 -3.37 16.94 -1.85
N PRO A 98 -4.70 16.74 -1.96
CA PRO A 98 -5.58 16.67 -0.79
C PRO A 98 -5.24 15.52 0.18
N LEU A 99 -5.53 15.72 1.48
CA LEU A 99 -5.43 14.71 2.55
C LEU A 99 -6.79 14.12 2.92
#